data_AF-A0A2A4NQL8-F1
#
_entry.id   AF-A0A2A4NQL8-F1
#
_cell.length_a   1.000
_cell.length_b   1.000
_cell.length_c   1.000
_cell.angle_alpha   90.00
_cell.angle_beta   90.00
_cell.angle_gamma   90.00
#
_symmetry.space_group_name_H-M   'P 1'
#
loop_
_entity.id
_entity.type
_entity.pdbx_description
1 polymer ?
#
loop_
_entity_poly.entity_id
_entity_poly.type
_entity_poly.pdbx_seq_one_letter_code
_entity_poly.pdbx_strand_id
1 'polypeptide(L)'
;MTPRNEATERQVQSARPDASTWLAANAGSGKTRVLTDRVARLLLNGVEPQHILCLTYTKAAASEMQNRLFKRLGAWAMLPDGQLADELRELGADRTDDADHLAQARTLFARALETPGGLKIQTIHSFCASLLRRFPLEARVSPLFAEMEDRAAALLRAEIVEDFADGPQSDVIDTIARHITDSDFDSLTGAIVGNRHAFDDPLNRDEILDVFGLPAGFDQSQLLGSVFLGGERDLLSQLCAVLATGGTMDQRAADNLGGIECCEVSDLSRLEKVFLTGASAKQPYSAKIGSFPTKALRLSIPELMDRIEPLMLRVEAARQQRLGLAATEKSEALHQFAAIFLPEYEHRKQQRGWLDFDDLIHKARLLLNDPAVAAWVLYRLDGGIDHILVDEAQDTSPAQWDVIEKLAQEFTSGQGARGDAQRTIFVVGDKKQSIYSFQGADPQAFDQMQVEFAGRLKGIGAGLQNMTLEHSFRSSEIMW
;
A
#
# COMPACT_ATOMS: atom_id res chain seq x y z
N MET A 1 -23.18 11.72 43.50
CA MET A 1 -22.54 11.52 42.18
C MET A 1 -21.90 10.15 42.18
N THR A 2 -22.32 9.27 41.27
CA THR A 2 -21.57 8.04 41.03
C THR A 2 -20.34 8.42 40.22
N PRO A 3 -19.11 8.16 40.69
CA PRO A 3 -17.91 8.46 39.93
C PRO A 3 -17.92 7.67 38.62
N ARG A 4 -17.45 8.28 37.52
CA ARG A 4 -17.25 7.56 36.26
C ARG A 4 -16.30 6.41 36.50
N ASN A 5 -16.53 5.27 35.86
CA ASN A 5 -15.54 4.19 35.89
C ASN A 5 -14.26 4.63 35.16
N GLU A 6 -13.12 4.02 35.50
CA GLU A 6 -11.81 4.43 34.98
C GLU A 6 -11.76 4.41 33.44
N ALA A 7 -12.39 3.41 32.82
CA ALA A 7 -12.43 3.27 31.37
C ALA A 7 -13.17 4.43 30.67
N THR A 8 -14.32 4.85 31.21
CA THR A 8 -15.09 6.00 30.69
C THR A 8 -14.35 7.30 30.95
N GLU A 9 -13.72 7.44 32.12
CA GLU A 9 -12.92 8.61 32.42
C GLU A 9 -11.74 8.76 31.45
N ARG A 10 -11.04 7.66 31.11
CA ARG A 10 -10.00 7.69 30.06
C ARG A 10 -10.54 8.09 28.69
N GLN A 11 -11.75 7.65 28.31
CA GLN A 11 -12.39 8.09 27.06
C GLN A 11 -12.63 9.60 27.06
N VAL A 12 -13.17 10.14 28.16
CA VAL A 12 -13.44 11.58 28.32
C VAL A 12 -12.16 12.40 28.31
N GLN A 13 -11.10 11.92 28.97
CA GLN A 13 -9.78 12.56 28.95
C GLN A 13 -9.16 12.55 27.55
N SER A 14 -9.29 11.43 26.83
CA SER A 14 -8.79 11.31 25.46
C SER A 14 -9.52 12.27 24.51
N ALA A 15 -10.84 12.45 24.69
CA ALA A 15 -11.68 13.33 23.85
C ALA A 15 -11.53 14.84 24.16
N ARG A 16 -10.54 15.27 24.94
CA ARG A 16 -10.37 16.67 25.36
C ARG A 16 -10.14 17.62 24.18
N PRO A 17 -11.06 18.59 23.91
CA PRO A 17 -10.97 19.46 22.75
C PRO A 17 -9.78 20.44 22.79
N ASP A 18 -9.24 20.69 23.97
CA ASP A 18 -8.17 21.65 24.24
C ASP A 18 -6.75 21.05 24.17
N ALA A 19 -6.63 19.76 23.88
CA ALA A 19 -5.35 19.08 23.77
C ALA A 19 -5.21 18.36 22.43
N SER A 20 -3.98 18.31 21.92
CA SER A 20 -3.64 17.38 20.85
C SER A 20 -3.41 16.00 21.45
N THR A 21 -4.01 14.97 20.85
CA THR A 21 -4.02 13.61 21.42
C THR A 21 -3.65 12.59 20.35
N TRP A 22 -2.76 11.67 20.72
CA TRP A 22 -2.45 10.46 19.98
C TRP A 22 -3.00 9.26 20.76
N LEU A 23 -4.02 8.61 20.22
CA LEU A 23 -4.82 7.60 20.88
C LEU A 23 -4.57 6.21 20.27
N ALA A 24 -3.88 5.35 21.01
CA ALA A 24 -3.80 3.93 20.70
C ALA A 24 -5.01 3.21 21.31
N ALA A 25 -5.85 2.58 20.51
CA ALA A 25 -7.13 2.07 21.01
C ALA A 25 -7.50 0.69 20.44
N ASN A 26 -7.46 -0.32 21.32
CA ASN A 26 -7.74 -1.72 20.96
C ASN A 26 -9.15 -1.92 20.37
N ALA A 27 -9.40 -3.06 19.74
CA ALA A 27 -10.71 -3.41 19.19
C ALA A 27 -11.82 -3.31 20.26
N GLY A 28 -12.92 -2.61 19.91
CA GLY A 28 -14.08 -2.46 20.80
C GLY A 28 -13.89 -1.53 22.00
N SER A 29 -12.77 -0.80 22.07
CA SER A 29 -12.47 0.17 23.15
C SER A 29 -13.23 1.50 23.06
N GLY A 30 -14.02 1.69 22.00
CA GLY A 30 -14.83 2.88 21.81
C GLY A 30 -14.17 4.01 21.01
N LYS A 31 -13.18 3.72 20.14
CA LYS A 31 -12.56 4.68 19.19
C LYS A 31 -13.54 5.69 18.60
N THR A 32 -14.58 5.19 17.94
CA THR A 32 -15.62 6.00 17.29
C THR A 32 -16.42 6.85 18.27
N ARG A 33 -16.64 6.37 19.51
CA ARG A 33 -17.27 7.16 20.57
C ARG A 33 -16.38 8.34 20.94
N VAL A 34 -15.10 8.10 21.20
CA VAL A 34 -14.14 9.17 21.57
C VAL A 34 -14.03 10.23 20.47
N LEU A 35 -13.94 9.83 19.20
CA LEU A 35 -13.95 10.77 18.06
C LEU A 35 -15.22 11.61 18.01
N THR A 36 -16.38 10.96 18.11
CA THR A 36 -17.67 11.67 18.06
C THR A 36 -17.85 12.61 19.25
N ASP A 37 -17.46 12.16 20.44
CA ASP A 37 -17.50 12.92 21.68
C ASP A 37 -16.61 14.17 21.56
N ARG A 38 -15.42 14.03 20.98
CA ARG A 38 -14.52 15.15 20.72
C ARG A 38 -15.15 16.19 19.80
N VAL A 39 -15.70 15.77 18.65
CA VAL A 39 -16.35 16.72 17.72
C VAL A 39 -17.52 17.43 18.39
N ALA A 40 -18.36 16.70 19.13
CA ALA A 40 -19.47 17.30 19.85
C ALA A 40 -19.00 18.36 20.88
N ARG A 41 -17.90 18.09 21.61
CA ARG A 41 -17.29 19.04 22.56
C ARG A 41 -16.67 20.26 21.87
N LEU A 42 -16.06 20.09 20.71
CA LEU A 42 -15.55 21.22 19.91
C LEU A 42 -16.71 22.17 19.51
N LEU A 43 -17.81 21.61 19.02
CA LEU A 43 -19.00 22.38 18.66
C LEU A 43 -19.63 23.08 19.88
N LEU A 44 -19.70 22.40 21.03
CA LEU A 44 -20.16 23.00 22.30
C LEU A 44 -19.27 24.15 22.74
N ASN A 45 -17.95 24.05 22.55
CA ASN A 45 -16.99 25.11 22.86
C ASN A 45 -17.01 26.26 21.84
N GLY A 46 -17.96 26.26 20.90
CA GLY A 46 -18.17 27.36 19.95
C GLY A 46 -17.33 27.28 18.68
N VAL A 47 -16.61 26.17 18.46
CA VAL A 47 -15.89 25.95 17.19
C VAL A 47 -16.90 25.82 16.06
N GLU A 48 -16.72 26.59 15.00
CA GLU A 48 -17.56 26.49 13.82
C GLU A 48 -17.32 25.15 13.10
N PRO A 49 -18.38 24.43 12.65
CA PRO A 49 -18.24 23.13 12.00
C PRO A 49 -17.24 23.09 10.82
N GLN A 50 -17.13 24.21 10.09
CA GLN A 50 -16.23 24.35 8.93
C GLN A 50 -14.72 24.36 9.27
N HIS A 51 -14.37 24.62 10.54
CA HIS A 51 -12.99 24.60 11.05
C HIS A 51 -12.59 23.23 11.63
N ILE A 52 -13.49 22.23 11.62
CA ILE A 52 -13.22 20.87 12.08
C ILE A 52 -13.09 19.94 10.87
N LEU A 53 -11.90 19.40 10.63
CA LEU A 53 -11.64 18.42 9.57
C LEU A 53 -11.49 17.02 10.19
N CYS A 54 -12.38 16.11 9.83
CA CYS A 54 -12.29 14.69 10.21
C CYS A 54 -11.97 13.85 8.97
N LEU A 55 -10.82 13.19 8.99
CA LEU A 55 -10.32 12.32 7.94
C LEU A 55 -10.45 10.87 8.36
N THR A 56 -11.07 10.05 7.51
CA THR A 56 -11.23 8.60 7.74
C THR A 56 -10.64 7.80 6.58
N TYR A 57 -10.38 6.51 6.80
CA TYR A 57 -9.93 5.63 5.73
C TYR A 57 -11.07 5.26 4.75
N THR A 58 -12.25 4.93 5.27
CA THR A 58 -13.38 4.45 4.47
C THR A 58 -14.57 5.40 4.46
N LYS A 59 -15.35 5.38 3.37
CA LYS A 59 -16.62 6.12 3.25
C LYS A 59 -17.63 5.66 4.31
N ALA A 60 -17.64 4.36 4.65
CA ALA A 60 -18.51 3.80 5.68
C ALA A 60 -18.19 4.37 7.07
N ALA A 61 -16.91 4.48 7.45
CA ALA A 61 -16.50 5.08 8.72
C ALA A 61 -16.90 6.56 8.80
N ALA A 62 -16.71 7.33 7.71
CA ALA A 62 -17.16 8.72 7.63
C ALA A 62 -18.68 8.84 7.84
N SER A 63 -19.47 8.04 7.12
CA SER A 63 -20.93 8.04 7.26
C SER A 63 -21.40 7.57 8.63
N GLU A 64 -20.76 6.55 9.23
CA GLU A 64 -21.11 6.09 10.59
C GLU A 64 -20.86 7.21 11.61
N MET A 65 -19.69 7.85 11.56
CA MET A 65 -19.31 8.94 12.45
C MET A 65 -20.28 10.12 12.32
N GLN A 66 -20.61 10.53 11.09
CA GLN A 66 -21.55 11.61 10.81
C GLN A 66 -22.95 11.29 11.35
N ASN A 67 -23.47 10.10 11.07
CA ASN A 67 -24.78 9.65 11.55
C ASN A 67 -24.84 9.63 13.08
N ARG A 68 -23.78 9.17 13.74
CA ARG A 68 -23.68 9.11 15.20
C ARG A 68 -23.69 10.52 15.82
N LEU A 69 -22.92 11.43 15.24
CA LEU A 69 -22.87 12.83 15.70
C LEU A 69 -24.25 13.49 15.53
N PHE A 70 -24.86 13.41 14.36
CA PHE A 70 -26.17 14.00 14.11
C PHE A 70 -27.27 13.42 14.99
N LYS A 71 -27.27 12.09 15.21
CA LYS A 71 -28.22 11.45 16.13
C LYS A 71 -28.10 12.03 17.55
N ARG A 72 -26.87 12.26 18.02
CA ARG A 72 -26.63 12.84 19.35
C ARG A 72 -27.08 14.29 19.43
N LEU A 73 -26.62 15.14 18.50
CA LEU A 73 -26.99 16.56 18.46
C LEU A 73 -28.51 16.73 18.32
N GLY A 74 -29.17 15.90 17.51
CA GLY A 74 -30.62 15.89 17.35
C GLY A 74 -31.36 15.46 18.62
N ALA A 75 -30.83 14.50 19.38
CA ALA A 75 -31.39 14.14 20.68
C ALA A 75 -31.30 15.30 21.67
N TRP A 76 -30.15 15.99 21.75
CA TRP A 76 -29.95 17.13 22.65
C TRP A 76 -30.95 18.26 22.42
N ALA A 77 -31.32 18.51 21.16
CA ALA A 77 -32.33 19.52 20.82
C ALA A 77 -33.68 19.28 21.52
N MET A 78 -34.03 18.01 21.81
CA MET A 78 -35.34 17.59 22.30
C MET A 78 -35.39 17.21 23.78
N LEU A 79 -34.24 16.94 24.42
CA LEU A 79 -34.19 16.48 25.81
C LEU A 79 -34.64 17.57 26.80
N PRO A 80 -35.31 17.27 27.92
CA PRO A 80 -35.51 18.22 29.01
C PRO A 80 -34.17 18.65 29.65
N ASP A 81 -34.13 19.85 30.27
CA ASP A 81 -32.88 20.44 30.78
C ASP A 81 -32.10 19.52 31.74
N GLY A 82 -32.78 18.83 32.66
CA GLY A 82 -32.11 17.90 33.58
C GLY A 82 -31.43 16.73 32.87
N GLN A 83 -32.09 16.16 31.86
CA GLN A 83 -31.53 15.04 31.08
C GLN A 83 -30.41 15.52 30.13
N LEU A 84 -30.56 16.71 29.56
CA LEU A 84 -29.53 17.32 28.74
C LEU A 84 -28.27 17.63 29.57
N ALA A 85 -28.44 18.17 30.78
CA ALA A 85 -27.34 18.42 31.70
C ALA A 85 -26.60 17.13 32.06
N ASP A 86 -27.32 16.03 32.28
CA ASP A 86 -26.73 14.72 32.55
C ASP A 86 -25.93 14.18 31.35
N GLU A 87 -26.47 14.26 30.13
CA GLU A 87 -25.77 13.87 28.89
C GLU A 87 -24.50 14.69 28.64
N LEU A 88 -24.57 16.01 28.83
CA LEU A 88 -23.40 16.90 28.71
C LEU A 88 -22.37 16.60 29.79
N ARG A 89 -22.82 16.25 31.01
CA ARG A 89 -21.94 15.84 32.09
C ARG A 89 -21.30 14.49 31.78
N GLU A 90 -21.99 13.52 31.19
CA GLU A 90 -21.38 12.26 30.74
C GLU A 90 -20.34 12.46 29.64
N LEU A 91 -20.61 13.39 28.70
CA LEU A 91 -19.68 13.79 27.65
C LEU A 91 -18.38 14.41 28.19
N GLY A 92 -18.42 14.96 29.40
CA GLY A 92 -17.32 15.73 29.98
C GLY A 92 -17.27 17.18 29.52
N ALA A 93 -18.44 17.76 29.24
CA ALA A 93 -18.58 19.21 29.10
C ALA A 93 -18.53 19.87 30.48
N ASP A 94 -17.95 21.07 30.53
CA ASP A 94 -18.01 21.95 31.70
C ASP A 94 -19.32 22.78 31.68
N ARG A 95 -19.65 23.49 32.76
CA ARG A 95 -20.83 24.40 32.81
C ARG A 95 -22.16 23.72 32.42
N THR A 96 -22.41 22.50 32.89
CA THR A 96 -23.61 21.72 32.55
C THR A 96 -24.91 22.27 33.17
N ASP A 97 -24.78 23.13 34.18
CA ASP A 97 -25.90 23.71 34.92
C ASP A 97 -26.23 25.13 34.42
N ASP A 98 -25.55 25.59 33.37
CA ASP A 98 -25.69 26.91 32.77
C ASP A 98 -26.75 26.90 31.67
N ALA A 99 -27.80 27.71 31.84
CA ALA A 99 -28.94 27.79 30.91
C ALA A 99 -28.51 28.21 29.49
N ASP A 100 -27.53 29.11 29.36
CA ASP A 100 -27.04 29.56 28.06
C ASP A 100 -26.29 28.42 27.34
N HIS A 101 -25.56 27.61 28.09
CA HIS A 101 -24.83 26.46 27.55
C HIS A 101 -25.79 25.35 27.09
N LEU A 102 -26.86 25.08 27.86
CA LEU A 102 -27.93 24.18 27.45
C LEU A 102 -28.65 24.68 26.19
N ALA A 103 -28.94 25.98 26.11
CA ALA A 103 -29.54 26.58 24.92
C ALA A 103 -28.61 26.44 23.70
N GLN A 104 -27.32 26.70 23.86
CA GLN A 104 -26.33 26.52 22.79
C GLN A 104 -26.29 25.06 22.31
N ALA A 105 -26.24 24.09 23.22
CA ALA A 105 -26.22 22.67 22.90
C ALA A 105 -27.41 22.26 22.00
N ARG A 106 -28.61 22.81 22.25
CA ARG A 106 -29.81 22.55 21.44
C ARG A 106 -29.70 23.10 20.01
N THR A 107 -28.96 24.18 19.81
CA THR A 107 -28.79 24.79 18.48
C THR A 107 -27.76 24.08 17.61
N LEU A 108 -26.90 23.22 18.19
CA LEU A 108 -25.78 22.62 17.47
C LEU A 108 -26.23 21.73 16.30
N PHE A 109 -27.37 21.04 16.42
CA PHE A 109 -27.91 20.24 15.32
C PHE A 109 -28.23 21.10 14.09
N ALA A 110 -28.94 22.22 14.30
CA ALA A 110 -29.29 23.14 13.23
C ALA A 110 -28.03 23.79 12.63
N ARG A 111 -27.09 24.26 13.46
CA ARG A 111 -25.81 24.83 13.01
C ARG A 111 -25.01 23.85 12.15
N ALA A 112 -24.92 22.59 12.58
CA ALA A 112 -24.21 21.57 11.84
C ALA A 112 -24.88 21.20 10.50
N LEU A 113 -26.22 21.27 10.43
CA LEU A 113 -26.98 21.02 9.20
C LEU A 113 -26.91 22.18 8.22
N GLU A 114 -26.92 23.42 8.70
CA GLU A 114 -26.88 24.66 7.92
C GLU A 114 -25.46 25.08 7.51
N THR A 115 -24.44 24.33 7.94
CA THR A 115 -23.05 24.60 7.58
C THR A 115 -22.86 24.50 6.06
N PRO A 116 -22.37 25.55 5.38
CA PRO A 116 -22.07 25.49 3.95
C PRO A 116 -21.08 24.37 3.63
N GLY A 117 -21.44 23.45 2.72
CA GLY A 117 -20.64 22.27 2.40
C GLY A 117 -20.71 21.14 3.44
N GLY A 118 -21.48 21.32 4.51
CA GLY A 118 -21.66 20.35 5.59
C GLY A 118 -20.45 20.21 6.52
N LEU A 119 -20.61 19.34 7.52
CA LEU A 119 -19.49 18.89 8.37
C LEU A 119 -18.43 18.19 7.51
N LYS A 120 -17.16 18.58 7.66
CA LYS A 120 -16.03 18.01 6.91
C LYS A 120 -15.59 16.66 7.50
N ILE A 121 -16.50 15.68 7.48
CA ILE A 121 -16.26 14.28 7.84
C ILE A 121 -16.19 13.47 6.54
N GLN A 122 -14.98 13.14 6.09
CA GLN A 122 -14.77 12.56 4.76
C GLN A 122 -13.52 11.69 4.72
N THR A 123 -13.38 10.91 3.64
CA THR A 123 -12.14 10.16 3.43
C THR A 123 -10.99 11.07 3.01
N ILE A 124 -9.76 10.61 3.19
CA ILE A 124 -8.57 11.32 2.70
C ILE A 124 -8.64 11.57 1.18
N HIS A 125 -9.12 10.59 0.41
CA HIS A 125 -9.34 10.73 -1.03
C HIS A 125 -10.38 11.81 -1.36
N SER A 126 -11.52 11.83 -0.67
CA SER A 126 -12.56 12.85 -0.89
C SER A 126 -12.09 14.25 -0.49
N PHE A 127 -11.25 14.36 0.54
CA PHE A 127 -10.57 15.60 0.87
C PHE A 127 -9.65 16.05 -0.27
N CYS A 128 -8.78 15.18 -0.76
CA CYS A 128 -7.86 15.48 -1.86
C CYS A 128 -8.61 15.87 -3.15
N ALA A 129 -9.69 15.15 -3.49
CA ALA A 129 -10.51 15.50 -4.64
C ALA A 129 -11.17 16.88 -4.49
N SER A 130 -11.70 17.20 -3.30
CA SER A 130 -12.29 18.52 -3.03
C SER A 130 -11.26 19.64 -3.07
N LEU A 131 -10.05 19.37 -2.57
CA LEU A 131 -8.91 20.28 -2.64
C LEU A 131 -8.53 20.59 -4.09
N LEU A 132 -8.35 19.56 -4.90
CA LEU A 132 -7.97 19.68 -6.31
C LEU A 132 -9.04 20.41 -7.14
N ARG A 133 -10.32 20.18 -6.86
CA ARG A 133 -11.44 20.92 -7.51
C ARG A 133 -11.44 22.41 -7.17
N ARG A 134 -10.94 22.77 -5.99
CA ARG A 134 -10.87 24.17 -5.54
C ARG A 134 -9.68 24.92 -6.11
N PHE A 135 -8.58 24.22 -6.40
CA PHE A 135 -7.33 24.78 -6.93
C PHE A 135 -6.84 24.02 -8.18
N PRO A 136 -7.67 23.91 -9.23
CA PRO A 136 -7.35 23.05 -10.37
C PRO A 136 -6.17 23.57 -11.18
N LEU A 137 -5.99 24.90 -11.27
CA LEU A 137 -4.90 25.52 -12.03
C LEU A 137 -3.55 25.31 -11.33
N GLU A 138 -3.51 25.53 -10.02
CA GLU A 138 -2.33 25.33 -9.19
C GLU A 138 -1.94 23.85 -9.15
N ALA A 139 -2.92 22.95 -9.09
CA ALA A 139 -2.69 21.51 -9.12
C ALA A 139 -2.42 20.94 -10.52
N ARG A 140 -2.55 21.76 -11.57
CA ARG A 140 -2.41 21.36 -12.98
C ARG A 140 -3.32 20.17 -13.35
N VAL A 141 -4.57 20.23 -12.89
CA VAL A 141 -5.62 19.25 -13.23
C VAL A 141 -6.77 19.93 -13.96
N SER A 142 -7.54 19.16 -14.71
CA SER A 142 -8.77 19.68 -15.32
C SER A 142 -9.76 20.13 -14.23
N PRO A 143 -10.35 21.34 -14.30
CA PRO A 143 -11.41 21.75 -13.37
C PRO A 143 -12.64 20.82 -13.35
N LEU A 144 -12.82 20.04 -14.43
CA LEU A 144 -13.90 19.08 -14.62
C LEU A 144 -13.39 17.65 -14.56
N PHE A 145 -12.30 17.39 -13.82
CA PHE A 145 -11.78 16.03 -13.72
C PHE A 145 -12.82 15.06 -13.15
N ALA A 146 -12.84 13.84 -13.67
CA ALA A 146 -13.65 12.75 -13.14
C ALA A 146 -12.75 11.77 -12.37
N GLU A 147 -13.27 11.26 -11.26
CA GLU A 147 -12.63 10.18 -10.51
C GLU A 147 -12.81 8.88 -11.30
N MET A 148 -11.71 8.19 -11.57
CA MET A 148 -11.71 6.98 -12.39
C MET A 148 -12.10 5.76 -11.56
N GLU A 149 -13.09 5.01 -12.04
CA GLU A 149 -13.50 3.75 -11.43
C GLU A 149 -12.66 2.57 -11.94
N ASP A 150 -12.54 1.50 -11.14
CA ASP A 150 -11.73 0.31 -11.46
C ASP A 150 -12.09 -0.31 -12.82
N ARG A 151 -13.39 -0.34 -13.16
CA ARG A 151 -13.86 -0.84 -14.46
C ARG A 151 -13.39 0.05 -15.62
N ALA A 152 -13.42 1.36 -15.45
CA ALA A 152 -12.94 2.30 -16.46
C ALA A 152 -11.43 2.18 -16.64
N ALA A 153 -10.69 1.97 -15.53
CA ALA A 153 -9.27 1.70 -15.56
C ALA A 153 -8.93 0.43 -16.35
N ALA A 154 -9.63 -0.69 -16.07
CA ALA A 154 -9.43 -1.95 -16.79
C ALA A 154 -9.71 -1.84 -18.29
N LEU A 155 -10.82 -1.19 -18.66
CA LEU A 155 -11.15 -0.93 -20.07
C LEU A 155 -10.09 -0.08 -20.76
N LEU A 156 -9.57 0.96 -20.09
CA LEU A 156 -8.53 1.81 -20.64
C LEU A 156 -7.22 1.03 -20.87
N ARG A 157 -6.82 0.17 -19.92
CA ARG A 157 -5.61 -0.66 -20.10
C ARG A 157 -5.77 -1.65 -21.25
N ALA A 158 -6.95 -2.27 -21.38
CA ALA A 158 -7.26 -3.17 -22.49
C ALA A 158 -7.22 -2.45 -23.85
N GLU A 159 -7.81 -1.26 -23.95
CA GLU A 159 -7.78 -0.41 -25.16
C GLU A 159 -6.34 -0.08 -25.58
N ILE A 160 -5.46 0.26 -24.63
CA ILE A 160 -4.05 0.54 -24.91
C ILE A 160 -3.31 -0.70 -25.41
N VAL A 161 -3.55 -1.86 -24.79
CA VAL A 161 -2.92 -3.12 -25.20
C VAL A 161 -3.37 -3.53 -26.61
N GLU A 162 -4.66 -3.38 -26.94
CA GLU A 162 -5.21 -3.64 -28.27
C GLU A 162 -4.57 -2.71 -29.31
N ASP A 163 -4.51 -1.41 -29.04
CA ASP A 163 -3.88 -0.44 -29.93
C ASP A 163 -2.37 -0.68 -30.12
N PHE A 164 -1.67 -1.12 -29.07
CA PHE A 164 -0.25 -1.49 -29.20
C PHE A 164 -0.06 -2.76 -30.02
N ALA A 165 -0.98 -3.71 -29.95
CA ALA A 165 -0.93 -4.94 -30.72
C ALA A 165 -1.16 -4.71 -32.22
N ASP A 166 -2.10 -3.81 -32.55
CA ASP A 166 -2.41 -3.44 -33.95
C ASP A 166 -1.52 -2.32 -34.52
N GLY A 167 -0.73 -1.68 -33.65
CA GLY A 167 0.07 -0.50 -33.95
C GLY A 167 1.57 -0.76 -34.17
N PRO A 168 2.38 0.32 -34.24
CA PRO A 168 3.83 0.21 -34.41
C PRO A 168 4.56 -0.39 -33.19
N GLN A 169 3.88 -0.58 -32.06
CA GLN A 169 4.42 -1.22 -30.86
C GLN A 169 4.19 -2.74 -30.80
N SER A 170 3.70 -3.36 -31.87
CA SER A 170 3.37 -4.78 -31.92
C SER A 170 4.52 -5.67 -31.47
N ASP A 171 5.77 -5.32 -31.82
CA ASP A 171 6.96 -6.08 -31.44
C ASP A 171 7.19 -6.13 -29.92
N VAL A 172 6.80 -5.07 -29.19
CA VAL A 172 6.90 -5.01 -27.73
C VAL A 172 5.84 -5.89 -27.09
N ILE A 173 4.62 -5.90 -27.65
CA ILE A 173 3.53 -6.82 -27.24
C ILE A 173 3.96 -8.27 -27.47
N ASP A 174 4.50 -8.60 -28.64
CA ASP A 174 4.97 -9.95 -28.94
C ASP A 174 6.07 -10.40 -27.98
N THR A 175 6.97 -9.49 -27.60
CA THR A 175 8.07 -9.77 -26.68
C THR A 175 7.55 -10.09 -25.28
N ILE A 176 6.66 -9.27 -24.71
CA ILE A 176 6.10 -9.54 -23.40
C ILE A 176 5.14 -10.75 -23.40
N ALA A 177 4.37 -10.94 -24.48
CA ALA A 177 3.43 -12.05 -24.64
C ALA A 177 4.10 -13.44 -24.53
N ARG A 178 5.35 -13.58 -25.02
CA ARG A 178 6.13 -14.83 -24.88
C ARG A 178 6.36 -15.25 -23.43
N HIS A 179 6.26 -14.31 -22.48
CA HIS A 179 6.49 -14.55 -21.06
C HIS A 179 5.20 -14.67 -20.24
N ILE A 180 4.04 -14.38 -20.86
CA ILE A 180 2.73 -14.46 -20.23
C ILE A 180 2.16 -15.88 -20.47
N THR A 181 2.20 -16.72 -19.44
CA THR A 181 1.72 -18.11 -19.53
C THR A 181 0.32 -18.31 -18.95
N ASP A 182 0.08 -17.80 -17.73
CA ASP A 182 -1.11 -18.12 -16.92
C ASP A 182 -1.95 -16.88 -16.53
N SER A 183 -1.44 -15.67 -16.78
CA SER A 183 -2.11 -14.40 -16.48
C SER A 183 -2.64 -13.75 -17.75
N ASP A 184 -3.73 -12.99 -17.66
CA ASP A 184 -4.12 -12.10 -18.76
C ASP A 184 -3.32 -10.79 -18.73
N PHE A 185 -3.36 -10.05 -19.85
CA PHE A 185 -2.75 -8.71 -19.93
C PHE A 185 -3.37 -7.72 -18.94
N ASP A 186 -4.63 -7.91 -18.51
CA ASP A 186 -5.26 -7.04 -17.51
C ASP A 186 -4.56 -7.16 -16.15
N SER A 187 -4.28 -8.39 -15.70
CA SER A 187 -3.53 -8.63 -14.47
C SER A 187 -2.13 -8.02 -14.52
N LEU A 188 -1.42 -8.19 -15.64
CA LEU A 188 -0.08 -7.64 -15.83
C LEU A 188 -0.10 -6.11 -15.82
N THR A 189 -0.94 -5.50 -16.65
CA THR A 189 -1.02 -4.03 -16.78
C THR A 189 -1.54 -3.39 -15.49
N GLY A 190 -2.48 -4.02 -14.79
CA GLY A 190 -2.92 -3.59 -13.46
C GLY A 190 -1.78 -3.60 -12.43
N ALA A 191 -0.96 -4.65 -12.42
CA ALA A 191 0.22 -4.73 -11.55
C ALA A 191 1.28 -3.66 -11.92
N ILE A 192 1.50 -3.39 -13.21
CA ILE A 192 2.41 -2.33 -13.67
C ILE A 192 1.91 -0.95 -13.19
N VAL A 193 0.62 -0.63 -13.35
CA VAL A 193 0.06 0.65 -12.88
C VAL A 193 0.16 0.79 -11.36
N GLY A 194 -0.15 -0.29 -10.61
CA GLY A 194 -0.07 -0.29 -9.16
C GLY A 194 1.36 -0.15 -8.61
N ASN A 195 2.36 -0.61 -9.38
CA ASN A 195 3.78 -0.50 -9.04
C ASN A 195 4.53 0.51 -9.92
N ARG A 196 3.84 1.50 -10.50
CA ARG A 196 4.42 2.44 -11.46
C ARG A 196 5.70 3.13 -10.96
N HIS A 197 5.80 3.39 -9.66
CA HIS A 197 6.99 3.98 -9.04
C HIS A 197 8.25 3.11 -9.14
N ALA A 198 8.12 1.79 -9.30
CA ALA A 198 9.25 0.90 -9.56
C ALA A 198 9.84 1.06 -10.97
N PHE A 199 9.17 1.82 -11.84
CA PHE A 199 9.59 2.10 -13.22
C PHE A 199 10.01 3.56 -13.45
N ASP A 200 10.03 4.40 -12.41
CA ASP A 200 10.45 5.80 -12.51
C ASP A 200 11.93 5.89 -12.95
N ASP A 201 12.77 4.95 -12.47
CA ASP A 201 14.17 4.79 -12.85
C ASP A 201 14.33 3.48 -13.65
N PRO A 202 14.38 3.54 -15.00
CA PRO A 202 14.49 2.34 -15.83
C PRO A 202 15.87 1.69 -15.68
N LEU A 203 15.89 0.40 -15.32
CA LEU A 203 17.11 -0.38 -15.22
C LEU A 203 17.60 -0.79 -16.61
N ASN A 204 18.90 -0.63 -16.86
CA ASN A 204 19.56 -1.21 -18.01
C ASN A 204 19.84 -2.72 -17.80
N ARG A 205 20.21 -3.43 -18.86
CA ARG A 205 20.41 -4.88 -18.80
C ARG A 205 21.45 -5.32 -17.77
N ASP A 206 22.56 -4.60 -17.62
CA ASP A 206 23.60 -4.96 -16.65
C ASP A 206 23.15 -4.73 -15.21
N GLU A 207 22.33 -3.70 -14.96
CA GLU A 207 21.70 -3.48 -13.65
C GLU A 207 20.70 -4.59 -13.32
N ILE A 208 19.93 -5.05 -14.30
CA ILE A 208 19.02 -6.20 -14.11
C ILE A 208 19.82 -7.49 -13.85
N LEU A 209 20.93 -7.70 -14.56
CA LEU A 209 21.82 -8.85 -14.32
C LEU A 209 22.38 -8.84 -12.88
N ASP A 210 22.79 -7.68 -12.37
CA ASP A 210 23.29 -7.52 -11.01
C ASP A 210 22.23 -7.86 -9.95
N VAL A 211 20.97 -7.46 -10.16
CA VAL A 211 19.83 -7.83 -9.29
C VAL A 211 19.70 -9.35 -9.13
N PHE A 212 20.02 -10.12 -10.17
CA PHE A 212 19.99 -11.58 -10.15
C PHE A 212 21.35 -12.24 -9.87
N GLY A 213 22.37 -11.46 -9.49
CA GLY A 213 23.70 -11.95 -9.16
C GLY A 213 24.51 -12.47 -10.35
N LEU A 214 24.24 -11.95 -11.55
CA LEU A 214 24.93 -12.31 -12.79
C LEU A 214 25.95 -11.25 -13.18
N PRO A 215 27.08 -11.64 -13.81
CA PRO A 215 28.08 -10.68 -14.26
C PRO A 215 27.56 -9.82 -15.42
N ALA A 216 28.12 -8.61 -15.59
CA ALA A 216 27.81 -7.74 -16.71
C ALA A 216 28.07 -8.44 -18.05
N GLY A 217 27.16 -8.25 -19.01
CA GLY A 217 27.20 -8.91 -20.31
C GLY A 217 26.94 -10.42 -20.29
N PHE A 218 26.41 -10.99 -19.20
CA PHE A 218 26.04 -12.41 -19.15
C PHE A 218 24.90 -12.73 -20.11
N ASP A 219 25.13 -13.76 -20.92
CA ASP A 219 24.20 -14.19 -21.96
C ASP A 219 24.09 -15.72 -22.04
N GLN A 220 23.24 -16.18 -22.96
CA GLN A 220 23.02 -17.60 -23.17
C GLN A 220 24.30 -18.31 -23.64
N SER A 221 25.17 -17.65 -24.40
CA SER A 221 26.42 -18.25 -24.88
C SER A 221 27.38 -18.54 -23.73
N GLN A 222 27.53 -17.59 -22.80
CA GLN A 222 28.35 -17.76 -21.60
C GLN A 222 27.81 -18.84 -20.67
N LEU A 223 26.48 -18.89 -20.49
CA LEU A 223 25.83 -19.96 -19.73
C LEU A 223 26.08 -21.34 -20.36
N LEU A 224 25.88 -21.47 -21.66
CA LEU A 224 26.09 -22.75 -22.35
C LEU A 224 27.57 -23.14 -22.35
N GLY A 225 28.48 -22.17 -22.51
CA GLY A 225 29.92 -22.39 -22.46
C GLY A 225 30.44 -22.82 -21.08
N SER A 226 29.72 -22.53 -19.99
CA SER A 226 30.08 -23.04 -18.64
C SER A 226 29.64 -24.50 -18.43
N VAL A 227 28.63 -24.97 -19.18
CA VAL A 227 28.06 -26.32 -19.05
C VAL A 227 28.57 -27.29 -20.11
N PHE A 228 28.72 -26.86 -21.36
CA PHE A 228 29.07 -27.70 -22.50
C PHE A 228 30.46 -27.31 -23.01
N LEU A 229 31.47 -28.09 -22.62
CA LEU A 229 32.88 -27.81 -22.90
C LEU A 229 33.41 -28.55 -24.14
N GLY A 230 32.59 -29.41 -24.75
CA GLY A 230 32.92 -30.23 -25.91
C GLY A 230 32.81 -31.72 -25.61
N GLY A 231 32.15 -32.47 -26.52
CA GLY A 231 31.99 -33.92 -26.41
C GLY A 231 30.84 -34.39 -25.52
N GLU A 232 30.07 -33.48 -24.90
CA GLU A 232 28.89 -33.82 -24.11
C GLU A 232 27.81 -34.51 -24.94
N ARG A 233 27.67 -34.17 -26.23
CA ARG A 233 26.72 -34.83 -27.13
C ARG A 233 26.97 -36.34 -27.22
N ASP A 234 28.22 -36.72 -27.49
CA ASP A 234 28.61 -38.12 -27.60
C ASP A 234 28.50 -38.81 -26.24
N LEU A 235 28.85 -38.09 -25.17
CA LEU A 235 28.75 -38.57 -23.79
C LEU A 235 27.29 -38.86 -23.38
N LEU A 236 26.36 -37.97 -23.70
CA LEU A 236 24.93 -38.13 -23.44
C LEU A 236 24.34 -39.25 -24.31
N SER A 237 24.77 -39.38 -25.57
CA SER A 237 24.36 -40.50 -26.44
C SER A 237 24.79 -41.86 -25.87
N GLN A 238 26.04 -41.97 -25.42
CA GLN A 238 26.55 -43.17 -24.74
C GLN A 238 25.78 -43.47 -23.45
N LEU A 239 25.50 -42.44 -22.64
CA LEU A 239 24.71 -42.58 -21.42
C LEU A 239 23.28 -43.07 -21.73
N CYS A 240 22.59 -42.47 -22.71
CA CYS A 240 21.25 -42.88 -23.10
C CYS A 240 21.19 -44.35 -23.55
N ALA A 241 22.18 -44.80 -24.33
CA ALA A 241 22.26 -46.20 -24.77
C ALA A 241 22.38 -47.18 -23.59
N VAL A 242 23.16 -46.82 -22.56
CA VAL A 242 23.31 -47.63 -21.35
C VAL A 242 22.05 -47.57 -20.48
N LEU A 243 21.49 -46.38 -20.27
CA LEU A 243 20.27 -46.16 -19.47
C LEU A 243 19.08 -46.96 -20.01
N ALA A 244 18.97 -47.11 -21.33
CA ALA A 244 17.92 -47.90 -21.98
C ALA A 244 17.95 -49.40 -21.58
N THR A 245 19.12 -49.93 -21.20
CA THR A 245 19.29 -51.32 -20.73
C THR A 245 18.97 -51.51 -19.25
N GLY A 246 18.75 -50.41 -18.51
CA GLY A 246 18.48 -50.41 -17.08
C GLY A 246 17.02 -50.69 -16.71
N GLY A 247 16.68 -50.41 -15.45
CA GLY A 247 15.30 -50.54 -14.95
C GLY A 247 14.40 -49.39 -15.39
N THR A 248 13.14 -49.40 -14.95
CA THR A 248 12.13 -48.38 -15.33
C THR A 248 12.55 -46.94 -15.03
N MET A 249 13.30 -46.70 -13.95
CA MET A 249 13.80 -45.36 -13.60
C MET A 249 14.92 -44.90 -14.53
N ASP A 250 15.81 -45.81 -14.93
CA ASP A 250 16.91 -45.51 -15.85
C ASP A 250 16.37 -45.28 -17.27
N GLN A 251 15.41 -46.09 -17.71
CA GLN A 251 14.72 -45.91 -18.99
C GLN A 251 14.02 -44.56 -19.08
N ARG A 252 13.31 -44.13 -18.02
CA ARG A 252 12.73 -42.77 -17.98
C ARG A 252 13.80 -41.68 -18.04
N ALA A 253 14.97 -41.90 -17.45
CA ALA A 253 16.07 -40.95 -17.56
C ALA A 253 16.59 -40.91 -19.01
N ALA A 254 16.71 -42.06 -19.69
CA ALA A 254 17.05 -42.12 -21.11
C ALA A 254 16.04 -41.34 -21.96
N ASP A 255 14.74 -41.47 -21.71
CA ASP A 255 13.70 -40.73 -22.44
C ASP A 255 13.81 -39.22 -22.23
N ASN A 256 14.07 -38.77 -20.99
CA ASN A 256 14.22 -37.35 -20.69
C ASN A 256 15.50 -36.75 -21.30
N LEU A 257 16.56 -37.53 -21.44
CA LEU A 257 17.83 -37.11 -22.07
C LEU A 257 17.85 -37.32 -23.59
N GLY A 258 16.99 -38.18 -24.12
CA GLY A 258 16.94 -38.52 -25.54
C GLY A 258 16.57 -37.31 -26.41
N GLY A 259 17.32 -37.07 -27.48
CA GLY A 259 17.08 -35.95 -28.40
C GLY A 259 17.71 -34.61 -27.98
N ILE A 260 18.60 -34.61 -26.99
CA ILE A 260 19.50 -33.47 -26.74
C ILE A 260 20.58 -33.50 -27.84
N GLU A 261 20.44 -32.67 -28.88
CA GLU A 261 21.35 -32.65 -30.03
C GLU A 261 22.24 -31.40 -30.08
N CYS A 262 21.70 -30.25 -29.67
CA CYS A 262 22.31 -28.93 -29.88
C CYS A 262 22.84 -28.28 -28.60
N CYS A 263 22.59 -28.88 -27.43
CA CYS A 263 23.02 -28.32 -26.14
C CYS A 263 22.48 -26.90 -25.95
N GLU A 264 21.17 -26.73 -26.09
CA GLU A 264 20.49 -25.45 -25.96
C GLU A 264 20.08 -25.17 -24.50
N VAL A 265 19.65 -23.94 -24.21
CA VAL A 265 19.18 -23.56 -22.86
C VAL A 265 17.96 -24.40 -22.44
N SER A 266 17.12 -24.80 -23.40
CA SER A 266 15.98 -25.69 -23.20
C SER A 266 16.43 -27.09 -22.69
N ASP A 267 17.57 -27.59 -23.17
CA ASP A 267 18.15 -28.87 -22.77
C ASP A 267 18.66 -28.86 -21.33
N LEU A 268 19.15 -27.72 -20.82
CA LEU A 268 19.57 -27.58 -19.42
C LEU A 268 18.44 -27.95 -18.45
N SER A 269 17.20 -27.54 -18.73
CA SER A 269 16.05 -27.88 -17.88
C SER A 269 15.80 -29.40 -17.82
N ARG A 270 16.08 -30.12 -18.92
CA ARG A 270 15.96 -31.58 -19.01
C ARG A 270 17.10 -32.25 -18.26
N LEU A 271 18.33 -31.76 -18.41
CA LEU A 271 19.50 -32.21 -17.68
C LEU A 271 19.31 -32.01 -16.17
N GLU A 272 18.81 -30.86 -15.74
CA GLU A 272 18.50 -30.57 -14.34
C GLU A 272 17.50 -31.58 -13.75
N LYS A 273 16.44 -31.90 -14.48
CA LYS A 273 15.42 -32.88 -14.06
C LYS A 273 16.02 -34.27 -13.82
N VAL A 274 17.00 -34.66 -14.62
CA VAL A 274 17.63 -35.99 -14.55
C VAL A 274 18.76 -36.02 -13.53
N PHE A 275 19.70 -35.08 -13.63
CA PHE A 275 20.94 -35.05 -12.86
C PHE A 275 20.82 -34.43 -11.47
N LEU A 276 19.83 -33.57 -11.22
CA LEU A 276 19.68 -32.89 -9.92
C LEU A 276 18.54 -33.48 -9.08
N THR A 277 18.68 -33.38 -7.76
CA THR A 277 17.63 -33.71 -6.80
C THR A 277 16.42 -32.77 -6.92
N GLY A 278 15.25 -33.24 -6.50
CA GLY A 278 14.01 -32.45 -6.53
C GLY A 278 13.91 -31.44 -5.38
N ALA A 279 12.90 -30.56 -5.46
CA ALA A 279 12.64 -29.51 -4.47
C ALA A 279 12.46 -30.02 -3.03
N SER A 280 11.95 -31.25 -2.86
CA SER A 280 11.67 -31.87 -1.55
C SER A 280 12.84 -32.68 -0.98
N ALA A 281 14.00 -32.70 -1.65
CA ALA A 281 15.17 -33.43 -1.17
C ALA A 281 15.86 -32.71 0.00
N LYS A 282 16.64 -33.46 0.80
CA LYS A 282 17.44 -32.89 1.91
C LYS A 282 18.40 -31.80 1.45
N GLN A 283 18.96 -31.96 0.25
CA GLN A 283 19.71 -30.95 -0.48
C GLN A 283 18.99 -30.75 -1.82
N PRO A 284 18.11 -29.74 -1.94
CA PRO A 284 17.35 -29.48 -3.17
C PRO A 284 18.27 -29.07 -4.32
N TYR A 285 17.98 -29.56 -5.52
CA TYR A 285 18.67 -29.21 -6.76
C TYR A 285 20.19 -29.45 -6.76
N SER A 286 20.68 -30.37 -5.94
CA SER A 286 22.07 -30.80 -5.93
C SER A 286 22.32 -31.96 -6.89
N ALA A 287 23.53 -32.07 -7.45
CA ALA A 287 23.90 -33.17 -8.32
C ALA A 287 23.74 -34.51 -7.61
N LYS A 288 23.09 -35.48 -8.26
CA LYS A 288 22.88 -36.86 -7.79
C LYS A 288 24.17 -37.70 -7.83
N ILE A 289 25.30 -37.13 -7.44
CA ILE A 289 26.59 -37.81 -7.38
C ILE A 289 26.47 -39.05 -6.51
N GLY A 290 26.98 -40.17 -7.02
CA GLY A 290 26.90 -41.45 -6.32
C GLY A 290 25.49 -42.02 -6.10
N SER A 291 24.44 -41.47 -6.73
CA SER A 291 23.05 -41.96 -6.61
C SER A 291 22.30 -42.08 -7.94
N PHE A 292 22.82 -41.49 -9.01
CA PHE A 292 22.36 -41.67 -10.39
C PHE A 292 23.46 -42.34 -11.22
N PRO A 293 23.13 -43.26 -12.16
CA PRO A 293 21.85 -43.99 -12.31
C PRO A 293 21.66 -45.02 -11.19
N THR A 294 20.73 -45.98 -11.34
CA THR A 294 20.53 -47.04 -10.32
C THR A 294 21.85 -47.74 -9.96
N LYS A 295 21.96 -48.21 -8.71
CA LYS A 295 23.21 -48.80 -8.18
C LYS A 295 23.76 -49.93 -9.05
N ALA A 296 22.91 -50.80 -9.60
CA ALA A 296 23.33 -51.91 -10.44
C ALA A 296 23.97 -51.42 -11.75
N LEU A 297 23.31 -50.49 -12.44
CA LEU A 297 23.79 -49.95 -13.71
C LEU A 297 25.03 -49.07 -13.52
N ARG A 298 25.04 -48.25 -12.47
CA ARG A 298 26.19 -47.39 -12.15
C ARG A 298 27.48 -48.17 -11.94
N LEU A 299 27.40 -49.34 -11.30
CA LEU A 299 28.57 -50.20 -11.08
C LEU A 299 29.09 -50.88 -12.36
N SER A 300 28.27 -50.96 -13.43
CA SER A 300 28.70 -51.53 -14.72
C SER A 300 29.32 -50.51 -15.67
N ILE A 301 29.28 -49.21 -15.35
CA ILE A 301 29.81 -48.13 -16.20
C ILE A 301 30.67 -47.09 -15.44
N PRO A 302 31.69 -47.50 -14.66
CA PRO A 302 32.48 -46.57 -13.85
C PRO A 302 33.20 -45.50 -14.69
N GLU A 303 33.82 -45.87 -15.80
CA GLU A 303 34.56 -44.93 -16.67
C GLU A 303 33.65 -43.88 -17.32
N LEU A 304 32.40 -44.25 -17.62
CA LEU A 304 31.42 -43.30 -18.16
C LEU A 304 30.95 -42.34 -17.06
N MET A 305 30.79 -42.84 -15.83
CA MET A 305 30.39 -42.02 -14.69
C MET A 305 31.47 -41.00 -14.30
N ASP A 306 32.75 -41.34 -14.38
CA ASP A 306 33.86 -40.39 -14.17
C ASP A 306 33.79 -39.16 -15.10
N ARG A 307 33.14 -39.30 -16.26
CA ARG A 307 32.91 -38.22 -17.24
C ARG A 307 31.55 -37.55 -17.06
N ILE A 308 30.53 -38.27 -16.61
CA ILE A 308 29.17 -37.75 -16.37
C ILE A 308 29.11 -36.92 -15.09
N GLU A 309 29.75 -37.34 -14.00
CA GLU A 309 29.70 -36.63 -12.72
C GLU A 309 30.20 -35.17 -12.82
N PRO A 310 31.30 -34.86 -13.53
CA PRO A 310 31.68 -33.47 -13.82
C PRO A 310 30.64 -32.67 -14.63
N LEU A 311 29.91 -33.30 -15.56
CA LEU A 311 28.79 -32.66 -16.24
C LEU A 311 27.64 -32.37 -15.28
N MET A 312 27.31 -33.31 -14.37
CA MET A 312 26.28 -33.11 -13.35
C MET A 312 26.60 -31.92 -12.43
N LEU A 313 27.86 -31.76 -12.02
CA LEU A 313 28.30 -30.63 -11.20
C LEU A 313 28.23 -29.30 -11.96
N ARG A 314 28.56 -29.28 -13.26
CA ARG A 314 28.39 -28.07 -14.10
C ARG A 314 26.91 -27.70 -14.24
N VAL A 315 26.03 -28.69 -14.43
CA VAL A 315 24.57 -28.48 -14.48
C VAL A 315 24.04 -27.94 -13.15
N GLU A 316 24.53 -28.44 -12.01
CA GLU A 316 24.20 -27.90 -10.68
C GLU A 316 24.62 -26.43 -10.55
N ALA A 317 25.87 -26.10 -10.90
CA ALA A 317 26.39 -24.74 -10.82
C ALA A 317 25.64 -23.76 -11.75
N ALA A 318 25.28 -24.21 -12.95
CA ALA A 318 24.61 -23.39 -13.95
C ALA A 318 23.11 -23.16 -13.67
N ARG A 319 22.48 -23.94 -12.79
CA ARG A 319 21.03 -23.82 -12.53
C ARG A 319 20.64 -22.43 -12.06
N GLN A 320 21.35 -21.88 -11.07
CA GLN A 320 21.07 -20.52 -10.57
C GLN A 320 21.30 -19.48 -11.66
N GLN A 321 22.37 -19.63 -12.43
CA GLN A 321 22.68 -18.72 -13.53
C GLN A 321 21.60 -18.74 -14.62
N ARG A 322 21.09 -19.93 -14.99
CA ARG A 322 19.99 -20.09 -15.94
C ARG A 322 18.69 -19.46 -15.44
N LEU A 323 18.35 -19.67 -14.17
CA LEU A 323 17.15 -19.06 -13.57
C LEU A 323 17.28 -17.53 -13.51
N GLY A 324 18.44 -17.01 -13.13
CA GLY A 324 18.74 -15.58 -13.15
C GLY A 324 18.66 -14.98 -14.55
N LEU A 325 19.18 -15.69 -15.57
CA LEU A 325 19.14 -15.22 -16.95
C LEU A 325 17.70 -15.19 -17.49
N ALA A 326 16.91 -16.23 -17.22
CA ALA A 326 15.49 -16.25 -17.58
C ALA A 326 14.69 -15.15 -16.84
N ALA A 327 15.03 -14.84 -15.59
CA ALA A 327 14.42 -13.74 -14.85
C ALA A 327 14.85 -12.37 -15.41
N THR A 328 16.11 -12.24 -15.84
CA THR A 328 16.64 -11.04 -16.51
C THR A 328 15.88 -10.76 -17.80
N GLU A 329 15.72 -11.76 -18.67
CA GLU A 329 14.97 -11.63 -19.94
C GLU A 329 13.52 -11.19 -19.70
N LYS A 330 12.85 -11.76 -18.68
CA LYS A 330 11.50 -11.36 -18.28
C LYS A 330 11.44 -9.93 -17.76
N SER A 331 12.37 -9.54 -16.90
CA SER A 331 12.45 -8.19 -16.36
C SER A 331 12.74 -7.17 -17.46
N GLU A 332 13.64 -7.47 -18.39
CA GLU A 332 13.92 -6.60 -19.53
C GLU A 332 12.68 -6.36 -20.39
N ALA A 333 11.96 -7.43 -20.75
CA ALA A 333 10.70 -7.32 -21.49
C ALA A 333 9.65 -6.48 -20.71
N LEU A 334 9.55 -6.69 -19.38
CA LEU A 334 8.66 -5.94 -18.51
C LEU A 334 8.98 -4.45 -18.48
N HIS A 335 10.26 -4.09 -18.31
CA HIS A 335 10.71 -2.70 -18.31
C HIS A 335 10.49 -2.02 -19.67
N GLN A 336 10.80 -2.70 -20.77
CA GLN A 336 10.56 -2.19 -22.12
C GLN A 336 9.08 -1.91 -22.37
N PHE A 337 8.20 -2.84 -21.97
CA PHE A 337 6.76 -2.66 -22.09
C PHE A 337 6.25 -1.52 -21.18
N ALA A 338 6.65 -1.50 -19.90
CA ALA A 338 6.24 -0.46 -18.95
C ALA A 338 6.67 0.95 -19.39
N ALA A 339 7.86 1.09 -19.98
CA ALA A 339 8.40 2.36 -20.46
C ALA A 339 7.55 3.02 -21.57
N ILE A 340 6.83 2.22 -22.37
CA ILE A 340 5.90 2.74 -23.38
C ILE A 340 4.45 2.80 -22.88
N PHE A 341 4.05 1.84 -22.05
CA PHE A 341 2.68 1.68 -21.58
C PHE A 341 2.29 2.73 -20.55
N LEU A 342 3.14 3.00 -19.54
CA LEU A 342 2.83 3.95 -18.47
C LEU A 342 2.64 5.39 -18.99
N PRO A 343 3.49 5.92 -19.91
CA PRO A 343 3.26 7.23 -20.49
C PRO A 343 1.97 7.31 -21.31
N GLU A 344 1.64 6.28 -22.09
CA GLU A 344 0.41 6.24 -22.88
C GLU A 344 -0.84 6.16 -21.99
N TYR A 345 -0.79 5.36 -20.93
CA TYR A 345 -1.85 5.27 -19.93
C TYR A 345 -2.11 6.63 -19.27
N GLU A 346 -1.06 7.31 -18.84
CA GLU A 346 -1.16 8.64 -18.24
C GLU A 346 -1.64 9.68 -19.26
N HIS A 347 -1.17 9.63 -20.50
CA HIS A 347 -1.63 10.51 -21.58
C HIS A 347 -3.13 10.38 -21.83
N ARG A 348 -3.63 9.14 -21.96
CA ARG A 348 -5.05 8.86 -22.19
C ARG A 348 -5.94 9.21 -21.00
N LYS A 349 -5.44 9.07 -19.77
CA LYS A 349 -6.12 9.58 -18.57
C LYS A 349 -6.24 11.10 -18.62
N GLN A 350 -5.15 11.80 -18.92
CA GLN A 350 -5.12 13.26 -19.01
C GLN A 350 -6.07 13.80 -20.09
N GLN A 351 -6.09 13.19 -21.28
CA GLN A 351 -7.02 13.57 -22.35
C GLN A 351 -8.50 13.48 -21.94
N ARG A 352 -8.84 12.46 -21.13
CA ARG A 352 -10.19 12.25 -20.59
C ARG A 352 -10.47 13.07 -19.33
N GLY A 353 -9.46 13.77 -18.80
CA GLY A 353 -9.54 14.46 -17.51
C GLY A 353 -9.80 13.49 -16.36
N TRP A 354 -9.27 12.27 -16.42
CA TRP A 354 -9.45 11.26 -15.38
C TRP A 354 -8.32 11.30 -14.36
N LEU A 355 -8.69 11.16 -13.09
CA LEU A 355 -7.76 10.97 -11.98
C LEU A 355 -8.16 9.70 -11.21
N ASP A 356 -7.21 8.81 -10.96
CA ASP A 356 -7.39 7.70 -10.04
C ASP A 356 -7.10 8.12 -8.58
N PHE A 357 -7.35 7.21 -7.62
CA PHE A 357 -7.17 7.53 -6.20
C PHE A 357 -5.73 7.94 -5.86
N ASP A 358 -4.74 7.33 -6.49
CA ASP A 358 -3.35 7.68 -6.22
C ASP A 358 -3.01 9.06 -6.81
N ASP A 359 -3.53 9.39 -7.99
CA ASP A 359 -3.37 10.71 -8.58
C ASP A 359 -3.94 11.79 -7.65
N LEU A 360 -5.10 11.54 -7.05
CA LEU A 360 -5.71 12.51 -6.11
C LEU A 360 -4.76 12.80 -4.95
N ILE A 361 -4.20 11.76 -4.33
CA ILE A 361 -3.24 11.92 -3.23
C ILE A 361 -1.98 12.60 -3.74
N HIS A 362 -1.40 12.14 -4.85
CA HIS A 362 -0.15 12.64 -5.37
C HIS A 362 -0.24 14.12 -5.79
N LYS A 363 -1.28 14.50 -6.55
CA LYS A 363 -1.50 15.89 -6.97
C LYS A 363 -1.81 16.80 -5.78
N ALA A 364 -2.60 16.34 -4.82
CA ALA A 364 -2.86 17.10 -3.59
C ALA A 364 -1.56 17.31 -2.79
N ARG A 365 -0.73 16.27 -2.69
CA ARG A 365 0.57 16.34 -2.05
C ARG A 365 1.50 17.34 -2.75
N LEU A 366 1.60 17.29 -4.07
CA LEU A 366 2.39 18.27 -4.85
C LEU A 366 1.88 19.70 -4.64
N LEU A 367 0.56 19.91 -4.68
CA LEU A 367 -0.05 21.23 -4.45
C LEU A 367 0.31 21.80 -3.07
N LEU A 368 0.24 20.97 -2.02
CA LEU A 368 0.52 21.39 -0.64
C LEU A 368 2.02 21.51 -0.35
N ASN A 369 2.88 20.87 -1.15
CA ASN A 369 4.33 20.96 -1.03
C ASN A 369 4.97 22.05 -1.89
N ASP A 370 4.26 22.59 -2.89
CA ASP A 370 4.79 23.64 -3.76
C ASP A 370 4.93 24.96 -2.98
N PRO A 371 6.16 25.43 -2.70
CA PRO A 371 6.38 26.66 -1.91
C PRO A 371 5.79 27.91 -2.56
N ALA A 372 5.55 27.90 -3.88
CA ALA A 372 5.00 29.04 -4.61
C ALA A 372 3.51 29.26 -4.32
N VAL A 373 2.75 28.19 -4.02
CA VAL A 373 1.29 28.25 -3.88
C VAL A 373 0.78 27.74 -2.53
N ALA A 374 1.52 26.87 -1.84
CA ALA A 374 1.06 26.17 -0.64
C ALA A 374 0.53 27.12 0.44
N ALA A 375 1.25 28.19 0.77
CA ALA A 375 0.83 29.15 1.80
C ALA A 375 -0.50 29.84 1.44
N TRP A 376 -0.70 30.17 0.17
CA TRP A 376 -1.95 30.77 -0.30
C TRP A 376 -3.10 29.76 -0.37
N VAL A 377 -2.82 28.53 -0.82
CA VAL A 377 -3.78 27.40 -0.85
C VAL A 377 -4.29 27.11 0.56
N LEU A 378 -3.39 26.95 1.53
CA LEU A 378 -3.72 26.71 2.94
C LEU A 378 -4.54 27.86 3.53
N TYR A 379 -4.13 29.11 3.27
CA TYR A 379 -4.90 30.29 3.68
C TYR A 379 -6.31 30.33 3.08
N ARG A 380 -6.46 29.94 1.81
CA ARG A 380 -7.75 29.95 1.08
C ARG A 380 -8.65 28.77 1.41
N LEU A 381 -8.14 27.67 1.95
CA LEU A 381 -8.85 26.39 2.16
C LEU A 381 -10.01 26.44 3.18
N ASP A 382 -10.24 27.59 3.82
CA ASP A 382 -11.49 28.05 4.50
C ASP A 382 -11.20 28.70 5.85
N GLY A 383 -10.51 29.84 5.86
CA GLY A 383 -10.34 30.63 7.09
C GLY A 383 -9.44 30.00 8.16
N GLY A 384 -9.03 28.73 8.02
CA GLY A 384 -8.19 28.02 8.98
C GLY A 384 -8.94 26.82 9.52
N ILE A 385 -8.53 25.63 9.10
CA ILE A 385 -8.86 24.40 9.83
C ILE A 385 -8.19 24.57 11.20
N ASP A 386 -8.96 24.51 12.27
CA ASP A 386 -8.41 24.64 13.63
C ASP A 386 -8.19 23.26 14.27
N HIS A 387 -9.02 22.28 13.88
CA HIS A 387 -8.96 20.93 14.44
C HIS A 387 -8.90 19.89 13.33
N ILE A 388 -7.86 19.05 13.36
CA ILE A 388 -7.71 17.90 12.47
C ILE A 388 -7.88 16.63 13.29
N LEU A 389 -8.82 15.78 12.88
CA LEU A 389 -9.07 14.47 13.46
C LEU A 389 -8.77 13.40 12.41
N VAL A 390 -7.98 12.39 12.74
CA VAL A 390 -7.62 11.29 11.86
C VAL A 390 -8.05 9.97 12.50
N ASP A 391 -8.93 9.24 11.84
CA ASP A 391 -9.41 7.90 12.24
C ASP A 391 -8.73 6.80 11.43
N GLU A 392 -8.62 5.61 12.03
CA GLU A 392 -7.91 4.44 11.48
C GLU A 392 -6.53 4.80 10.92
N ALA A 393 -5.80 5.62 11.67
CA ALA A 393 -4.52 6.18 11.24
C ALA A 393 -3.42 5.14 10.97
N GLN A 394 -3.58 3.90 11.47
CA GLN A 394 -2.68 2.79 11.13
C GLN A 394 -2.75 2.36 9.66
N ASP A 395 -3.83 2.71 8.95
CA ASP A 395 -4.06 2.33 7.56
C ASP A 395 -3.68 3.45 6.57
N THR A 396 -3.07 4.52 7.09
CA THR A 396 -2.66 5.69 6.28
C THR A 396 -1.31 5.43 5.61
N SER A 397 -1.19 5.71 4.32
CA SER A 397 0.07 5.57 3.58
C SER A 397 1.01 6.77 3.81
N PRO A 398 2.33 6.63 3.56
CA PRO A 398 3.27 7.74 3.72
C PRO A 398 2.90 9.01 2.92
N ALA A 399 2.34 8.85 1.71
CA ALA A 399 1.90 9.98 0.90
C ALA A 399 0.68 10.70 1.48
N GLN A 400 -0.24 9.96 2.12
CA GLN A 400 -1.39 10.53 2.83
C GLN A 400 -0.96 11.24 4.13
N TRP A 401 0.02 10.68 4.84
CA TRP A 401 0.60 11.32 6.02
C TRP A 401 1.22 12.68 5.69
N ASP A 402 1.97 12.79 4.60
CA ASP A 402 2.54 14.07 4.15
C ASP A 402 1.43 15.12 3.91
N VAL A 403 0.31 14.73 3.28
CA VAL A 403 -0.85 15.63 3.13
C VAL A 403 -1.38 16.11 4.49
N ILE A 404 -1.61 15.19 5.43
CA ILE A 404 -2.10 15.52 6.78
C ILE A 404 -1.12 16.44 7.51
N GLU A 405 0.17 16.15 7.40
CA GLU A 405 1.24 16.89 8.03
C GLU A 405 1.31 18.34 7.51
N LYS A 406 1.17 18.56 6.20
CA LYS A 406 1.12 19.90 5.61
C LYS A 406 -0.08 20.71 6.09
N LEU A 407 -1.24 20.08 6.22
CA LEU A 407 -2.42 20.75 6.78
C LEU A 407 -2.20 21.15 8.24
N ALA A 408 -1.51 20.31 9.01
CA ALA A 408 -1.20 20.58 10.41
C ALA A 408 0.00 21.51 10.62
N GLN A 409 0.79 21.81 9.58
CA GLN A 409 2.03 22.59 9.70
C GLN A 409 1.77 23.98 10.28
N GLU A 410 0.67 24.64 9.88
CA GLU A 410 0.27 25.94 10.44
C GLU A 410 -0.04 25.90 11.95
N PHE A 411 -0.26 24.73 12.54
CA PHE A 411 -0.59 24.62 13.96
C PHE A 411 0.67 24.79 14.80
N THR A 412 1.84 24.64 14.18
CA THR A 412 3.14 24.54 14.83
C THR A 412 4.06 25.72 14.53
N SER A 413 3.61 26.70 13.74
CA SER A 413 4.41 27.88 13.35
C SER A 413 4.36 29.04 14.35
N GLY A 414 3.67 28.90 15.49
CA GLY A 414 3.70 29.84 16.63
C GLY A 414 3.03 31.21 16.39
N GLN A 415 2.84 31.63 15.14
CA GLN A 415 2.11 32.83 14.74
C GLN A 415 1.22 32.49 13.54
N GLY A 416 0.10 31.80 13.80
CA GLY A 416 -0.97 31.67 12.82
C GLY A 416 -1.65 33.02 12.59
N ALA A 417 -2.22 33.25 11.40
CA ALA A 417 -2.94 34.48 11.06
C ALA A 417 -4.14 34.80 11.97
N ARG A 418 -4.57 33.82 12.80
CA ARG A 418 -5.60 33.95 13.84
C ARG A 418 -4.97 33.70 15.22
N GLY A 419 -4.41 34.74 15.83
CA GLY A 419 -3.63 34.66 17.07
C GLY A 419 -4.36 34.15 18.33
N ASP A 420 -5.70 34.00 18.29
CA ASP A 420 -6.52 33.60 19.44
C ASP A 420 -7.18 32.20 19.29
N ALA A 421 -7.08 31.53 18.13
CA ALA A 421 -7.76 30.26 17.90
C ALA A 421 -6.91 29.07 18.36
N GLN A 422 -7.46 28.22 19.25
CA GLN A 422 -6.79 27.01 19.72
C GLN A 422 -6.81 25.92 18.65
N ARG A 423 -5.63 25.49 18.21
CA ARG A 423 -5.48 24.47 17.16
C ARG A 423 -5.03 23.14 17.74
N THR A 424 -5.65 22.04 17.31
CA THR A 424 -5.32 20.70 17.84
C THR A 424 -5.34 19.62 16.78
N ILE A 425 -4.47 18.62 16.93
CA ILE A 425 -4.53 17.38 16.17
C ILE A 425 -4.99 16.22 17.07
N PHE A 426 -5.89 15.39 16.56
CA PHE A 426 -6.34 14.18 17.22
C PHE A 426 -6.19 13.00 16.29
N VAL A 427 -5.34 12.04 16.66
CA VAL A 427 -5.09 10.85 15.86
C VAL A 427 -5.52 9.64 16.67
N VAL A 428 -6.31 8.75 16.07
CA VAL A 428 -6.67 7.48 16.68
C VAL A 428 -6.37 6.31 15.74
N GLY A 429 -5.84 5.24 16.30
CA GLY A 429 -5.55 4.02 15.55
C GLY A 429 -5.21 2.84 16.44
N ASP A 430 -5.07 1.68 15.81
CA ASP A 430 -4.53 0.48 16.44
C ASP A 430 -3.59 -0.24 15.46
N LYS A 431 -2.29 -0.18 15.72
CA LYS A 431 -1.27 -0.84 14.91
C LYS A 431 -1.54 -2.33 14.70
N LYS A 432 -2.16 -3.01 15.66
CA LYS A 432 -2.51 -4.44 15.58
C LYS A 432 -3.63 -4.72 14.57
N GLN A 433 -4.38 -3.69 14.17
CA GLN A 433 -5.48 -3.77 13.21
C GLN A 433 -5.08 -3.29 11.80
N SER A 434 -3.82 -2.96 11.55
CA SER A 434 -3.40 -2.59 10.20
C SER A 434 -3.47 -3.80 9.28
N ILE A 435 -4.36 -3.74 8.31
CA ILE A 435 -4.64 -4.83 7.35
C ILE A 435 -4.59 -4.38 5.90
N TYR A 436 -4.34 -3.10 5.63
CA TYR A 436 -4.37 -2.50 4.29
C TYR A 436 -2.96 -2.30 3.67
N SER A 437 -1.98 -3.14 4.01
CA SER A 437 -0.62 -3.04 3.45
C SER A 437 -0.61 -3.19 1.92
N PHE A 438 -1.55 -3.95 1.35
CA PHE A 438 -1.74 -4.08 -0.10
C PHE A 438 -2.22 -2.79 -0.80
N GLN A 439 -2.69 -1.78 -0.03
CA GLN A 439 -3.04 -0.44 -0.51
C GLN A 439 -1.98 0.61 -0.10
N GLY A 440 -0.80 0.15 0.36
CA GLY A 440 0.32 1.03 0.73
C GLY A 440 0.26 1.58 2.17
N ALA A 441 -0.63 1.06 3.03
CA ALA A 441 -0.61 1.40 4.45
C ALA A 441 0.73 1.00 5.09
N ASP A 442 1.32 1.91 5.86
CA ASP A 442 2.57 1.66 6.56
C ASP A 442 2.38 1.86 8.09
N PRO A 443 2.29 0.76 8.87
CA PRO A 443 2.21 0.84 10.32
C PRO A 443 3.43 1.47 10.99
N GLN A 444 4.59 1.51 10.31
CA GLN A 444 5.77 2.18 10.84
C GLN A 444 5.64 3.70 10.71
N ALA A 445 5.03 4.19 9.62
CA ALA A 445 4.74 5.60 9.45
C ALA A 445 3.86 6.14 10.58
N PHE A 446 2.90 5.35 11.11
CA PHE A 446 2.10 5.74 12.28
C PHE A 446 2.98 6.10 13.49
N ASP A 447 3.97 5.27 13.84
CA ASP A 447 4.86 5.54 14.97
C ASP A 447 5.80 6.73 14.70
N GLN A 448 6.29 6.85 13.46
CA GLN A 448 7.15 7.96 13.05
C GLN A 448 6.43 9.30 13.17
N MET A 449 5.19 9.37 12.67
CA MET A 449 4.38 10.58 12.72
C MET A 449 4.02 10.98 14.16
N GLN A 450 3.83 10.01 15.07
CA GLN A 450 3.64 10.32 16.49
C GLN A 450 4.82 11.11 17.06
N VAL A 451 6.05 10.66 16.78
CA VAL A 451 7.28 11.30 17.25
C VAL A 451 7.42 12.69 16.63
N GLU A 452 7.13 12.82 15.35
CA GLU A 452 7.20 14.08 14.62
C GLU A 452 6.22 15.13 15.17
N PHE A 453 4.95 14.79 15.31
CA PHE A 453 3.95 15.70 15.89
C PHE A 453 4.28 16.08 17.33
N ALA A 454 4.78 15.13 18.14
CA ALA A 454 5.23 15.42 19.50
C ALA A 454 6.38 16.44 19.53
N GLY A 455 7.35 16.29 18.62
CA GLY A 455 8.47 17.22 18.49
C GLY A 455 8.04 18.63 18.11
N ARG A 456 7.16 18.75 17.11
CA ARG A 456 6.68 20.05 16.61
C ARG A 456 5.81 20.78 17.61
N LEU A 457 4.86 20.08 18.25
CA LEU A 457 4.00 20.68 19.28
C LEU A 457 4.82 21.16 20.48
N LYS A 458 5.83 20.40 20.90
CA LYS A 458 6.74 20.79 21.97
C LYS A 458 7.48 22.10 21.63
N GLY A 459 7.83 22.32 20.37
CA GLY A 459 8.49 23.53 19.89
C GLY A 459 7.69 24.82 20.11
N ILE A 460 6.36 24.73 20.17
CA ILE A 460 5.45 25.88 20.43
C ILE A 460 4.89 25.90 21.86
N GLY A 461 5.43 25.08 22.77
CA GLY A 461 4.94 24.97 24.15
C GLY A 461 3.61 24.22 24.30
N ALA A 462 3.12 23.56 23.24
CA ALA A 462 2.00 22.65 23.29
C ALA A 462 2.48 21.20 23.56
N GLY A 463 1.65 20.38 24.19
CA GLY A 463 1.93 18.96 24.42
C GLY A 463 1.15 18.05 23.48
N LEU A 464 1.70 16.88 23.16
CA LEU A 464 0.95 15.75 22.58
C LEU A 464 0.62 14.76 23.69
N GLN A 465 -0.67 14.52 23.93
CA GLN A 465 -1.13 13.53 24.90
C GLN A 465 -1.11 12.15 24.25
N ASN A 466 -0.24 11.27 24.74
CA ASN A 466 -0.22 9.86 24.33
C ASN A 466 -1.13 9.08 25.27
N MET A 467 -2.23 8.55 24.74
CA MET A 467 -3.27 7.87 25.50
C MET A 467 -3.49 6.45 24.95
N THR A 468 -3.82 5.51 25.84
CA THR A 468 -4.15 4.13 25.46
C THR A 468 -5.50 3.71 26.03
N LEU A 469 -6.38 3.17 25.17
CA LEU A 469 -7.63 2.53 25.59
C LEU A 469 -7.49 1.00 25.55
N GLU A 470 -7.36 0.43 26.73
CA GLU A 470 -7.11 -1.01 26.91
C GLU A 470 -8.40 -1.81 27.10
N HIS A 471 -9.46 -1.20 27.63
CA HIS A 471 -10.72 -1.85 27.94
C HIS A 471 -11.65 -1.92 26.71
N SER A 472 -12.19 -3.11 26.40
CA SER A 472 -13.21 -3.32 25.36
C SER A 472 -14.61 -3.39 25.98
N PHE A 473 -15.52 -2.63 25.38
CA PHE A 473 -16.94 -2.60 25.75
C PHE A 473 -17.79 -3.53 24.86
N ARG A 474 -17.16 -4.25 23.91
CA ARG A 474 -17.87 -5.09 22.92
C ARG A 474 -17.80 -6.59 23.20
N SER A 475 -16.84 -7.05 24.00
CA SER A 475 -16.55 -8.47 24.20
C SER A 475 -16.74 -8.89 25.66
N SER A 476 -17.24 -10.10 25.89
CA SER A 476 -17.34 -10.68 27.24
C SER A 476 -15.97 -11.01 27.82
N GLU A 477 -15.87 -11.12 29.15
CA GLU A 477 -14.63 -11.43 29.89
C GLU A 477 -13.93 -12.72 29.42
N ILE A 478 -14.64 -13.63 28.74
CA ILE A 478 -14.12 -14.93 28.27
C ILE A 478 -13.17 -14.80 27.06
N MET A 479 -13.20 -13.67 26.33
CA MET A 479 -12.35 -13.46 25.14
C MET A 479 -11.03 -12.73 25.44
N TRP A 480 -10.72 -12.42 26.71
CA TRP A 480 -9.56 -11.63 27.11
C TRP A 480 -8.35 -12.45 27.54
#